data_AF-A0A834A097-F1
#
_entry.id   AF-A0A834A097-F1
#
_cell.length_a   1.000
_cell.length_b   1.000
_cell.length_c   1.000
_cell.angle_alpha   90.00
_cell.angle_beta   90.00
_cell.angle_gamma   90.00
#
_symmetry.space_group_name_H-M   'P 1'
#
loop_
_entity.id
_entity.type
_entity.pdbx_description
1 polymer ?
#
loop_
_entity_poly.entity_id
_entity_poly.type
_entity_poly.pdbx_seq_one_letter_code
_entity_poly.pdbx_strand_id
1 'polypeptide(L)'
;MTGKQIFGNVKEAIYPLVLNWWRRRKARTNSEKLYSRWEQDHDLETFGSLGLFYEYLETVIQFGFVTLFVASFPLAPLLALLNNVIEIRVDAWKLTTQYRRPVAAKAHSIGVWQDILYGMTVISVASNAFIVAFTSDIIPRLVYYYAYSTNSNEPLKGYVNNSLSIYLIDDLPNRTAPLERGAFTTCRYRDYRYPPNHELKYSHNMQFWHVLAAKMSFIIAMEHVVFLVKFLLAWMIPDVPKDVLERIKREKLMTIKILHDFELKKLKENLTVSSNELAKEVMIQENKAQLAKSTI
;
A
#
# COMPACT_ATOMS: atom_id res chain seq x y z
N MET A 1 16.22 0.09 -3.35
CA MET A 1 15.03 -0.76 -3.52
C MET A 1 15.41 -2.16 -3.96
N THR A 2 15.89 -2.36 -5.20
CA THR A 2 16.26 -3.67 -5.75
C THR A 2 17.29 -4.45 -4.93
N GLY A 3 18.37 -3.81 -4.47
CA GLY A 3 19.38 -4.51 -3.65
C GLY A 3 18.84 -5.06 -2.32
N LYS A 4 17.96 -4.29 -1.65
CA LYS A 4 17.30 -4.73 -0.41
C LYS A 4 16.36 -5.91 -0.70
N GLN A 5 15.58 -5.83 -1.77
CA GLN A 5 14.63 -6.88 -2.16
C GLN A 5 15.36 -8.17 -2.52
N ILE A 6 16.34 -8.13 -3.43
CA ILE A 6 17.10 -9.32 -3.81
C ILE A 6 17.75 -9.97 -2.57
N PHE A 7 18.35 -9.18 -1.70
CA PHE A 7 18.94 -9.70 -0.47
C PHE A 7 17.89 -10.25 0.51
N GLY A 8 16.72 -9.61 0.59
CA GLY A 8 15.55 -10.08 1.35
C GLY A 8 15.13 -11.47 0.90
N ASN A 9 14.75 -11.60 -0.38
CA ASN A 9 14.32 -12.86 -0.99
C ASN A 9 15.36 -13.98 -0.82
N VAL A 10 16.65 -13.66 -1.01
CA VAL A 10 17.75 -14.63 -0.82
C VAL A 10 17.84 -15.08 0.63
N LYS A 11 17.85 -14.13 1.58
CA LYS A 11 17.90 -14.44 3.01
C LYS A 11 16.70 -15.28 3.41
N GLU A 12 15.53 -14.91 2.95
CA GLU A 12 14.26 -15.55 3.28
C GLU A 12 14.15 -16.97 2.73
N ALA A 13 14.71 -17.24 1.55
CA ALA A 13 14.77 -18.59 1.01
C ALA A 13 15.83 -19.45 1.71
N ILE A 14 17.02 -18.89 1.95
CA ILE A 14 18.17 -19.64 2.47
C ILE A 14 18.03 -19.92 3.97
N TYR A 15 17.56 -18.95 4.75
CA TYR A 15 17.48 -19.05 6.20
C TYR A 15 16.72 -20.29 6.70
N PRO A 16 15.45 -20.53 6.31
CA PRO A 16 14.71 -21.69 6.79
C PRO A 16 15.23 -22.99 6.19
N LEU A 17 15.77 -22.97 4.95
CA LEU A 17 16.41 -24.15 4.35
C LEU A 17 17.58 -24.65 5.18
N VAL A 18 18.49 -23.76 5.54
CA VAL A 18 19.70 -24.10 6.31
C VAL A 18 19.31 -24.60 7.69
N LEU A 19 18.34 -23.94 8.34
CA LEU A 19 17.90 -24.29 9.70
C LEU A 19 17.17 -25.64 9.74
N ASN A 20 16.30 -25.91 8.77
CA ASN A 20 15.62 -27.20 8.62
C ASN A 20 16.59 -28.31 8.21
N TRP A 21 17.57 -28.01 7.35
CA TRP A 21 18.62 -28.96 7.01
C TRP A 21 19.49 -29.32 8.22
N TRP A 22 19.87 -28.34 9.04
CA TRP A 22 20.64 -28.56 10.26
C TRP A 22 19.87 -29.40 11.29
N ARG A 23 18.59 -29.07 11.55
CA ARG A 23 17.72 -29.86 12.44
C ARG A 23 17.56 -31.30 11.98
N ARG A 24 17.29 -31.51 10.68
CA ARG A 24 17.19 -32.86 10.09
C ARG A 24 18.49 -33.66 10.27
N ARG A 25 19.66 -33.02 10.14
CA ARG A 25 20.94 -33.70 10.42
C ARG A 25 21.11 -34.08 11.88
N LYS A 26 20.70 -33.22 12.81
CA LYS A 26 20.77 -33.51 14.25
C LYS A 26 19.77 -34.58 14.70
N ALA A 27 18.59 -34.63 14.08
CA ALA A 27 17.51 -35.58 14.39
C ALA A 27 17.67 -36.95 13.71
N ARG A 28 18.56 -37.08 12.70
CA ARG A 28 18.89 -38.35 12.04
C ARG A 28 19.67 -39.31 12.96
N THR A 29 18.95 -39.96 13.86
CA THR A 29 19.41 -41.15 14.59
C THR A 29 18.84 -42.45 14.00
N ASN A 30 17.71 -42.37 13.26
CA ASN A 30 16.99 -43.51 12.69
C ASN A 30 16.86 -43.41 11.14
N SER A 31 16.66 -44.57 10.48
CA SER A 31 16.45 -44.68 9.02
C SER A 31 15.19 -43.94 8.55
N GLU A 32 15.23 -43.27 7.38
CA GLU A 32 14.13 -42.46 6.83
C GLU A 32 12.79 -43.22 6.71
N LYS A 33 12.81 -44.55 6.62
CA LYS A 33 11.60 -45.39 6.54
C LYS A 33 10.81 -45.47 7.86
N LEU A 34 11.40 -45.10 8.99
CA LEU A 34 10.74 -45.13 10.30
C LEU A 34 10.18 -43.78 10.74
N TYR A 35 10.41 -42.72 9.96
CA TYR A 35 10.07 -41.35 10.36
C TYR A 35 8.57 -41.08 10.18
N SER A 36 7.86 -40.90 11.30
CA SER A 36 6.43 -40.61 11.29
C SER A 36 6.14 -39.20 10.75
N ARG A 37 4.92 -38.95 10.25
CA ARG A 37 4.57 -37.64 9.66
C ARG A 37 4.62 -36.50 10.65
N TRP A 38 4.21 -36.72 11.90
CA TRP A 38 4.28 -35.68 12.93
C TRP A 38 5.73 -35.36 13.33
N GLU A 39 6.67 -36.31 13.25
CA GLU A 39 8.10 -36.05 13.47
C GLU A 39 8.67 -35.20 12.34
N GLN A 40 8.30 -35.48 11.08
CA GLN A 40 8.69 -34.66 9.92
C GLN A 40 8.23 -33.21 10.08
N ASP A 41 6.97 -33.01 10.46
CA ASP A 41 6.41 -31.69 10.70
C ASP A 41 7.07 -31.03 11.92
N HIS A 42 7.38 -31.79 12.98
CA HIS A 42 8.06 -31.27 14.15
C HIS A 42 9.49 -30.78 13.84
N ASP A 43 10.14 -31.22 12.78
CA ASP A 43 11.48 -30.72 12.44
C ASP A 43 11.46 -29.39 11.67
N LEU A 44 10.30 -28.99 11.13
CA LEU A 44 10.13 -27.73 10.40
C LEU A 44 10.04 -26.51 11.33
N GLU A 45 10.25 -25.33 10.76
CA GLU A 45 10.13 -24.04 11.46
C GLU A 45 8.68 -23.73 11.82
N THR A 46 8.43 -23.21 13.01
CA THR A 46 7.09 -22.77 13.42
C THR A 46 6.79 -21.38 12.88
N PHE A 47 5.56 -21.16 12.42
CA PHE A 47 5.07 -19.82 12.15
C PHE A 47 5.01 -19.05 13.48
N GLY A 48 5.83 -18.00 13.63
CA GLY A 48 5.92 -17.23 14.88
C GLY A 48 4.60 -16.56 15.27
N SER A 49 4.49 -16.07 16.50
CA SER A 49 3.28 -15.38 16.99
C SER A 49 2.91 -14.14 16.18
N LEU A 50 3.89 -13.50 15.53
CA LEU A 50 3.72 -12.35 14.64
C LEU A 50 3.11 -12.72 13.29
N GLY A 51 3.03 -14.01 12.95
CA GLY A 51 2.42 -14.49 11.71
C GLY A 51 2.95 -13.81 10.46
N LEU A 52 2.05 -13.22 9.67
CA LEU A 52 2.34 -12.56 8.39
C LEU A 52 2.88 -11.12 8.53
N PHE A 53 3.18 -10.65 9.75
CA PHE A 53 3.58 -9.26 9.99
C PHE A 53 4.76 -8.82 9.12
N TYR A 54 5.83 -9.63 9.03
CA TYR A 54 7.01 -9.28 8.26
C TYR A 54 6.77 -9.32 6.74
N GLU A 55 5.91 -10.24 6.28
CA GLU A 55 5.50 -10.32 4.87
C GLU A 55 4.73 -9.06 4.44
N TYR A 56 3.83 -8.57 5.30
CA TYR A 56 3.16 -7.29 5.07
C TYR A 56 4.11 -6.10 5.18
N LEU A 57 5.04 -6.12 6.14
CA LEU A 57 6.01 -5.04 6.28
C LEU A 57 6.89 -4.89 5.03
N GLU A 58 7.36 -6.00 4.47
CA GLU A 58 8.14 -6.04 3.22
C GLU A 58 7.36 -5.40 2.07
N THR A 59 6.14 -5.87 1.83
CA THR A 59 5.29 -5.39 0.73
C THR A 59 4.91 -3.91 0.90
N VAL A 60 4.63 -3.46 2.12
CA VAL A 60 4.31 -2.05 2.43
C VAL A 60 5.53 -1.15 2.26
N ILE A 61 6.73 -1.58 2.67
CA ILE A 61 7.96 -0.80 2.42
C ILE A 61 8.23 -0.69 0.91
N GLN A 62 8.04 -1.77 0.16
CA GLN A 62 8.15 -1.75 -1.30
C GLN A 62 7.16 -0.77 -1.93
N PHE A 63 5.90 -0.79 -1.50
CA PHE A 63 4.89 0.18 -1.93
C PHE A 63 5.32 1.62 -1.63
N GLY A 64 5.92 1.87 -0.48
CA GLY A 64 6.47 3.18 -0.13
C GLY A 64 7.59 3.64 -1.06
N PHE A 65 8.53 2.76 -1.39
CA PHE A 65 9.59 3.10 -2.36
C PHE A 65 9.03 3.43 -3.74
N VAL A 66 8.00 2.70 -4.18
CA VAL A 66 7.37 2.94 -5.47
C VAL A 66 6.59 4.24 -5.48
N THR A 67 5.82 4.55 -4.43
CA THR A 67 4.90 5.69 -4.44
C THR A 67 5.55 7.00 -4.02
N LEU A 68 6.40 7.02 -2.99
CA LEU A 68 7.00 8.25 -2.46
C LEU A 68 8.05 8.88 -3.38
N PHE A 69 8.70 8.05 -4.22
CA PHE A 69 9.87 8.45 -5.02
C PHE A 69 9.71 8.20 -6.52
N VAL A 70 8.47 8.00 -7.01
CA VAL A 70 8.23 7.74 -8.44
C VAL A 70 8.72 8.89 -9.32
N ALA A 71 8.62 10.14 -8.84
CA ALA A 71 9.04 11.31 -9.59
C ALA A 71 10.54 11.36 -9.89
N SER A 72 11.38 10.71 -9.07
CA SER A 72 12.82 10.65 -9.29
C SER A 72 13.24 9.43 -10.13
N PHE A 73 12.54 8.30 -9.99
CA PHE A 73 12.85 7.07 -10.71
C PHE A 73 11.60 6.39 -11.29
N PRO A 74 11.22 6.71 -12.54
CA PRO A 74 10.00 6.19 -13.18
C PRO A 74 9.99 4.66 -13.41
N LEU A 75 11.16 4.01 -13.42
CA LEU A 75 11.28 2.56 -13.60
C LEU A 75 10.98 1.75 -12.32
N ALA A 76 10.77 2.42 -11.17
CA ALA A 76 10.52 1.74 -9.89
C ALA A 76 9.36 0.72 -9.94
N PRO A 77 8.18 1.05 -10.54
CA PRO A 77 7.05 0.12 -10.59
C PRO A 77 7.37 -1.16 -11.37
N LEU A 78 8.16 -1.08 -12.44
CA LEU A 78 8.57 -2.24 -13.23
C LEU A 78 9.44 -3.19 -12.41
N LEU A 79 10.40 -2.65 -11.66
CA LEU A 79 11.26 -3.45 -10.78
C LEU A 79 10.47 -4.08 -9.64
N ALA A 80 9.52 -3.33 -9.07
CA ALA A 80 8.60 -3.83 -8.05
C ALA A 80 7.71 -4.97 -8.58
N LEU A 81 7.23 -4.88 -9.83
CA LEU A 81 6.46 -5.94 -10.46
C LEU A 81 7.28 -7.22 -10.61
N LEU A 82 8.51 -7.12 -11.12
CA LEU A 82 9.42 -8.26 -11.25
C LEU A 82 9.71 -8.89 -9.89
N ASN A 83 9.93 -8.07 -8.85
CA ASN A 83 10.11 -8.55 -7.49
C ASN A 83 8.88 -9.32 -7.01
N ASN A 84 7.67 -8.75 -7.15
CA ASN A 84 6.42 -9.38 -6.70
C ASN A 84 6.16 -10.72 -7.40
N VAL A 85 6.54 -10.87 -8.68
CA VAL A 85 6.39 -12.14 -9.40
C VAL A 85 7.28 -13.24 -8.80
N ILE A 86 8.51 -12.90 -8.42
CA ILE A 86 9.42 -13.82 -7.75
C ILE A 86 8.93 -14.09 -6.32
N GLU A 87 8.52 -13.03 -5.62
CA GLU A 87 8.07 -13.07 -4.23
C GLU A 87 6.93 -14.05 -4.01
N ILE A 88 5.88 -13.96 -4.83
CA ILE A 88 4.72 -14.86 -4.75
C ILE A 88 5.17 -16.33 -4.84
N ARG A 89 6.21 -16.64 -5.62
CA ARG A 89 6.73 -18.00 -5.78
C ARG A 89 7.58 -18.41 -4.58
N VAL A 90 8.44 -17.52 -4.09
CA VAL A 90 9.31 -17.76 -2.93
C VAL A 90 8.45 -17.96 -1.68
N ASP A 91 7.47 -17.10 -1.44
CA ASP A 91 6.52 -17.20 -0.33
C ASP A 91 5.71 -18.49 -0.37
N ALA A 92 5.16 -18.84 -1.53
CA ALA A 92 4.40 -20.07 -1.68
C ALA A 92 5.27 -21.30 -1.40
N TRP A 93 6.51 -21.32 -1.91
CA TRP A 93 7.43 -22.42 -1.66
C TRP A 93 7.88 -22.47 -0.19
N LYS A 94 8.16 -21.33 0.43
CA LYS A 94 8.52 -21.19 1.85
C LYS A 94 7.43 -21.75 2.75
N LEU A 95 6.19 -21.32 2.54
CA LEU A 95 5.02 -21.75 3.33
C LEU A 95 4.65 -23.21 3.14
N THR A 96 4.87 -23.77 1.94
CA THR A 96 4.50 -25.16 1.65
C THR A 96 5.57 -26.18 2.00
N THR A 97 6.85 -25.79 2.04
CA THR A 97 7.96 -26.75 2.22
C THR A 97 8.81 -26.53 3.47
N GLN A 98 8.91 -25.30 3.99
CA GLN A 98 9.85 -24.98 5.06
C GLN A 98 9.20 -24.72 6.42
N TYR A 99 7.93 -24.32 6.44
CA TYR A 99 7.19 -24.04 7.67
C TYR A 99 6.21 -25.15 8.03
N ARG A 100 5.97 -25.33 9.32
CA ARG A 100 4.84 -26.10 9.83
C ARG A 100 3.55 -25.42 9.43
N ARG A 101 2.52 -26.22 9.16
CA ARG A 101 1.18 -25.74 8.82
C ARG A 101 0.66 -24.80 9.92
N PRO A 102 0.41 -23.52 9.63
CA PRO A 102 -0.16 -22.61 10.61
C PRO A 102 -1.64 -22.94 10.87
N VAL A 103 -2.14 -22.57 12.05
CA VAL A 103 -3.56 -22.67 12.37
C VAL A 103 -4.33 -21.63 11.57
N ALA A 104 -5.38 -22.06 10.88
CA ALA A 104 -6.20 -21.17 10.06
C ALA A 104 -6.95 -20.15 10.94
N ALA A 105 -6.65 -18.86 10.76
CA ALA A 105 -7.39 -17.76 11.36
C ALA A 105 -8.29 -17.10 10.31
N LYS A 106 -9.48 -16.66 10.69
CA LYS A 106 -10.39 -15.90 9.83
C LYS A 106 -10.10 -14.41 10.01
N ALA A 107 -9.84 -13.70 8.92
CA ALA A 107 -9.69 -12.25 8.89
C ALA A 107 -10.56 -11.66 7.78
N HIS A 108 -11.24 -10.55 8.05
CA HIS A 108 -12.07 -9.84 7.07
C HIS A 108 -11.26 -8.90 6.17
N SER A 109 -10.16 -8.35 6.69
CA SER A 109 -9.28 -7.44 5.96
C SER A 109 -7.81 -7.67 6.34
N ILE A 110 -6.90 -6.96 5.68
CA ILE A 110 -5.49 -6.92 6.02
C ILE A 110 -5.20 -6.18 7.36
N GLY A 111 -6.21 -5.58 7.99
CA GLY A 111 -6.09 -4.85 9.26
C GLY A 111 -5.45 -3.46 9.10
N VAL A 112 -4.63 -3.07 10.06
CA VAL A 112 -3.99 -1.74 10.17
C VAL A 112 -3.14 -1.38 8.94
N TRP A 113 -2.66 -2.38 8.20
CA TRP A 113 -1.91 -2.16 6.97
C TRP A 113 -2.68 -1.35 5.93
N GLN A 114 -4.02 -1.45 5.89
CA GLN A 114 -4.84 -0.65 4.99
C GLN A 114 -4.74 0.85 5.32
N ASP A 115 -4.78 1.19 6.61
CA ASP A 115 -4.68 2.58 7.07
C ASP A 115 -3.28 3.14 6.83
N ILE A 116 -2.24 2.31 7.02
CA ILE A 116 -0.85 2.66 6.72
C ILE A 116 -0.67 2.95 5.22
N LEU A 117 -1.19 2.07 4.35
CA LEU A 117 -1.15 2.28 2.90
C LEU A 117 -1.87 3.56 2.50
N TYR A 118 -3.04 3.82 3.09
CA TYR A 118 -3.79 5.06 2.86
C TYR A 118 -2.97 6.29 3.28
N GLY A 119 -2.44 6.33 4.50
CA GLY A 119 -1.59 7.43 4.97
C GLY A 119 -0.37 7.65 4.08
N MET A 120 0.26 6.56 3.63
CA MET A 120 1.41 6.60 2.72
C MET A 120 1.05 7.19 1.36
N THR A 121 -0.14 6.88 0.81
CA THR A 121 -0.61 7.49 -0.44
C THR A 121 -0.86 8.99 -0.32
N VAL A 122 -1.29 9.48 0.85
CA VAL A 122 -1.48 10.92 1.06
C VAL A 122 -0.13 11.62 1.15
N ILE A 123 0.81 11.05 1.91
CA ILE A 123 2.18 11.60 2.07
C ILE A 123 2.95 11.55 0.74
N SER A 124 2.70 10.55 -0.11
CA SER A 124 3.38 10.42 -1.40
C SER A 124 3.05 11.54 -2.37
N VAL A 125 1.83 12.08 -2.35
CA VAL A 125 1.46 13.24 -3.18
C VAL A 125 2.33 14.44 -2.84
N ALA A 126 2.40 14.78 -1.55
CA ALA A 126 3.23 15.88 -1.08
C ALA A 126 4.72 15.63 -1.39
N SER A 127 5.24 14.44 -1.05
CA SER A 127 6.66 14.08 -1.25
C SER A 127 7.08 14.22 -2.72
N ASN A 128 6.28 13.72 -3.66
CA ASN A 128 6.58 13.84 -5.08
C ASN A 128 6.54 15.31 -5.56
N ALA A 129 5.60 16.12 -5.07
CA ALA A 129 5.56 17.55 -5.39
C ALA A 129 6.83 18.26 -4.93
N PHE A 130 7.32 17.97 -3.71
CA PHE A 130 8.58 18.50 -3.19
C PHE A 130 9.80 18.01 -4.00
N ILE A 131 9.86 16.73 -4.38
CA ILE A 131 10.94 16.18 -5.22
C ILE A 131 11.01 16.92 -6.56
N VAL A 132 9.87 17.11 -7.23
CA VAL A 132 9.83 17.82 -8.52
C VAL A 132 10.17 19.31 -8.34
N ALA A 133 9.70 19.96 -7.27
CA ALA A 133 9.95 21.38 -7.06
C ALA A 133 11.39 21.69 -6.65
N PHE A 134 11.97 20.92 -5.72
CA PHE A 134 13.26 21.23 -5.11
C PHE A 134 14.43 20.43 -5.65
N THR A 135 14.24 19.14 -5.94
CA THR A 135 15.33 18.26 -6.40
C THR A 135 15.48 18.33 -7.91
N SER A 136 14.38 18.44 -8.66
CA SER A 136 14.42 18.54 -10.12
C SER A 136 14.78 19.95 -10.59
N ASP A 137 15.42 20.02 -11.76
CA ASP A 137 15.78 21.27 -12.43
C ASP A 137 14.68 21.77 -13.39
N ILE A 138 13.49 21.16 -13.34
CA ILE A 138 12.36 21.50 -14.23
C ILE A 138 11.84 22.92 -13.96
N ILE A 139 11.56 23.27 -12.69
CA ILE A 139 10.96 24.57 -12.35
C ILE A 139 11.89 25.74 -12.71
N PRO A 140 13.19 25.75 -12.34
CA PRO A 140 14.07 26.85 -12.70
C PRO A 140 14.28 26.99 -14.22
N ARG A 141 14.31 25.87 -14.97
CA ARG A 141 14.33 25.90 -16.44
C ARG A 141 13.06 26.51 -17.02
N LEU A 142 11.90 26.19 -16.46
CA LEU A 142 10.61 26.72 -16.90
C LEU A 142 10.52 28.22 -16.63
N VAL A 143 10.96 28.67 -15.46
CA VAL A 143 11.05 30.10 -15.12
C VAL A 143 12.00 30.84 -16.06
N TYR A 144 13.17 30.26 -16.36
CA TYR A 144 14.09 30.83 -17.33
C TYR A 144 13.46 30.93 -18.73
N TYR A 145 12.84 29.85 -19.20
CA TYR A 145 12.18 29.78 -20.50
C TYR A 145 11.15 30.89 -20.69
N TYR A 146 10.25 31.10 -19.71
CA TYR A 146 9.15 32.06 -19.84
C TYR A 146 9.52 33.50 -19.46
N ALA A 147 10.38 33.72 -18.48
CA ALA A 147 10.63 35.05 -17.94
C ALA A 147 11.98 35.67 -18.33
N TYR A 148 12.99 34.86 -18.68
CA TYR A 148 14.37 35.32 -18.87
C TYR A 148 15.00 34.91 -20.20
N SER A 149 14.31 34.14 -21.04
CA SER A 149 14.83 33.77 -22.36
C SER A 149 14.82 34.99 -23.28
N THR A 150 15.96 35.23 -23.95
CA THR A 150 16.13 36.37 -24.85
C THR A 150 15.84 36.00 -26.31
N ASN A 151 16.00 34.73 -26.66
CA ASN A 151 15.84 34.22 -28.03
C ASN A 151 14.60 33.33 -28.14
N SER A 152 13.63 33.73 -28.97
CA SER A 152 12.41 32.95 -29.19
C SER A 152 12.64 31.59 -29.87
N ASN A 153 13.68 31.48 -30.70
CA ASN A 153 13.98 30.26 -31.46
C ASN A 153 14.72 29.20 -30.62
N GLU A 154 15.55 29.62 -29.66
CA GLU A 154 16.34 28.73 -28.79
C GLU A 154 16.25 29.20 -27.32
N PRO A 155 15.08 29.10 -26.68
CA PRO A 155 14.80 29.75 -25.40
C PRO A 155 15.58 29.18 -24.20
N LEU A 156 16.14 27.97 -24.32
CA LEU A 156 16.98 27.35 -23.29
C LEU A 156 18.48 27.61 -23.47
N LYS A 157 18.89 28.25 -24.57
CA LYS A 157 20.30 28.53 -24.83
C LYS A 157 20.83 29.58 -23.86
N GLY A 158 21.92 29.24 -23.17
CA GLY A 158 22.51 30.10 -22.14
C GLY A 158 21.96 29.87 -20.73
N TYR A 159 21.02 28.93 -20.52
CA TYR A 159 20.49 28.60 -19.20
C TYR A 159 21.58 28.29 -18.16
N VAL A 160 22.56 27.46 -18.52
CA VAL A 160 23.66 27.09 -17.61
C VAL A 160 24.52 28.30 -17.24
N ASN A 161 24.75 29.23 -18.17
CA ASN A 161 25.52 30.43 -17.87
C ASN A 161 24.74 31.42 -17.00
N ASN A 162 23.40 31.45 -17.12
CA ASN A 162 22.53 32.29 -16.28
C ASN A 162 22.28 31.68 -14.89
N SER A 163 22.23 30.35 -14.76
CA SER A 163 21.96 29.67 -13.48
C SER A 163 23.16 29.61 -12.54
N LEU A 164 24.34 29.96 -13.03
CA LEU A 164 25.58 30.00 -12.24
C LEU A 164 25.86 31.43 -11.77
N SER A 165 26.07 31.61 -10.47
CA SER A 165 26.57 32.86 -9.90
C SER A 165 28.09 32.87 -9.87
N ILE A 166 28.66 34.07 -10.00
CA ILE A 166 30.10 34.31 -10.01
C ILE A 166 30.56 34.68 -8.59
N TYR A 167 31.66 34.10 -8.16
CA TYR A 167 32.31 34.37 -6.87
C TYR A 167 33.78 34.72 -7.10
N LEU A 168 34.29 35.75 -6.43
CA LEU A 168 35.73 36.07 -6.46
C LEU A 168 36.46 35.25 -5.41
N ILE A 169 37.54 34.58 -5.82
CA ILE A 169 38.31 33.71 -4.92
C ILE A 169 39.00 34.53 -3.81
N ASP A 170 39.31 35.80 -4.07
CA ASP A 170 39.93 36.70 -3.10
C ASP A 170 39.02 37.05 -1.91
N ASP A 171 37.70 36.90 -2.04
CA ASP A 171 36.76 37.14 -0.93
C ASP A 171 36.61 35.93 0.01
N LEU A 172 37.25 34.80 -0.32
CA LEU A 172 37.13 33.59 0.48
C LEU A 172 37.89 33.76 1.81
N PRO A 173 37.30 33.39 2.96
CA PRO A 173 38.00 33.44 4.23
C PRO A 173 39.30 32.60 4.19
N ASN A 174 40.38 33.11 4.78
CA ASN A 174 41.70 32.45 4.77
C ASN A 174 41.69 30.98 5.26
N ARG A 175 40.71 30.59 6.10
CA ARG A 175 40.57 29.22 6.62
C ARG A 175 39.99 28.22 5.61
N THR A 176 39.22 28.71 4.64
CA THR A 176 38.53 27.91 3.62
C THR A 176 39.14 28.07 2.23
N ALA A 177 40.16 28.92 2.11
CA ALA A 177 40.90 29.15 0.87
C ALA A 177 41.62 27.87 0.39
N PRO A 178 41.61 27.59 -0.93
CA PRO A 178 42.34 26.45 -1.47
C PRO A 178 43.85 26.62 -1.25
N LEU A 179 44.53 25.51 -0.95
CA LEU A 179 45.97 25.48 -0.68
C LEU A 179 46.80 25.90 -1.90
N GLU A 180 46.33 25.54 -3.11
CA GLU A 180 46.90 25.96 -4.38
C GLU A 180 45.98 26.98 -5.05
N ARG A 181 46.40 28.24 -5.09
CA ARG A 181 45.72 29.27 -5.89
C ARG A 181 46.18 29.10 -7.35
N GLY A 182 45.36 28.45 -8.16
CA GLY A 182 45.53 28.49 -9.62
C GLY A 182 45.40 29.93 -10.15
N ALA A 183 45.69 30.15 -11.44
CA ALA A 183 45.60 31.46 -12.10
C ALA A 183 44.15 31.98 -12.31
N PHE A 184 43.18 31.45 -11.58
CA PHE A 184 41.77 31.80 -11.70
C PHE A 184 41.41 32.87 -10.68
N THR A 185 40.74 33.93 -11.13
CA THR A 185 40.29 35.04 -10.26
C THR A 185 38.84 34.84 -9.78
N THR A 186 38.02 34.16 -10.60
CA THR A 186 36.60 33.91 -10.32
C THR A 186 36.27 32.43 -10.43
N CYS A 187 35.39 31.94 -9.55
CA CYS A 187 34.74 30.64 -9.67
C CYS A 187 33.22 30.81 -9.85
N ARG A 188 32.56 29.75 -10.34
CA ARG A 188 31.10 29.73 -10.55
C ARG A 188 30.47 28.64 -9.71
N TYR A 189 29.33 28.94 -9.09
CA TYR A 189 28.57 27.99 -8.27
C TYR A 189 27.08 28.09 -8.57
N ARG A 190 26.35 27.01 -8.27
CA ARG A 190 24.92 26.92 -8.57
C ARG A 190 24.11 27.60 -7.47
N ASP A 191 23.86 28.88 -7.64
CA ASP A 191 22.92 29.68 -6.84
C ASP A 191 22.54 30.97 -7.58
N TYR A 192 21.43 31.58 -7.21
CA TYR A 192 20.91 32.82 -7.80
C TYR A 192 21.27 34.02 -6.91
N ARG A 193 22.51 34.50 -7.03
CA ARG A 193 23.06 35.62 -6.24
C ARG A 193 23.63 36.71 -7.13
N TYR A 194 23.68 37.92 -6.59
CA TYR A 194 24.29 39.05 -7.30
C TYR A 194 25.80 38.85 -7.49
N PRO A 195 26.36 39.31 -8.63
CA PRO A 195 27.78 39.22 -8.92
C PRO A 195 28.61 40.12 -7.99
N PRO A 196 29.94 39.91 -7.94
CA PRO A 196 30.84 40.67 -7.07
C PRO A 196 30.89 42.18 -7.33
N ASN A 197 30.52 42.61 -8.55
CA ASN A 197 30.56 44.01 -8.97
C ASN A 197 29.29 44.80 -8.60
N HIS A 198 28.31 44.16 -7.98
CA HIS A 198 27.02 44.75 -7.63
C HIS A 198 27.02 45.25 -6.17
N GLU A 199 26.27 46.32 -5.86
CA GLU A 199 26.20 46.91 -4.51
C GLU A 199 25.78 45.87 -3.46
N LEU A 200 24.77 45.07 -3.77
CA LEU A 200 24.27 43.97 -2.95
C LEU A 200 25.03 42.64 -3.21
N LYS A 201 26.36 42.70 -3.23
CA LYS A 201 27.26 41.55 -3.48
C LYS A 201 26.88 40.31 -2.67
N TYR A 202 26.81 39.15 -3.34
CA TYR A 202 26.51 37.83 -2.77
C TYR A 202 25.15 37.63 -2.08
N SER A 203 24.30 38.64 -2.06
CA SER A 203 22.91 38.48 -1.62
C SER A 203 22.04 37.86 -2.72
N HIS A 204 20.87 37.34 -2.33
CA HIS A 204 19.92 36.72 -3.27
C HIS A 204 19.36 37.74 -4.26
N ASN A 205 19.35 37.37 -5.54
CA ASN A 205 18.81 38.22 -6.60
C ASN A 205 17.28 38.07 -6.74
N MET A 206 16.65 38.89 -7.57
CA MET A 206 15.20 38.77 -7.85
C MET A 206 14.84 37.42 -8.51
N GLN A 207 15.74 36.84 -9.32
CA GLN A 207 15.51 35.55 -9.97
C GLN A 207 15.33 34.42 -8.95
N PHE A 208 16.09 34.44 -7.84
CA PHE A 208 15.94 33.51 -6.73
C PHE A 208 14.51 33.48 -6.21
N TRP A 209 13.93 34.66 -5.96
CA TRP A 209 12.58 34.81 -5.45
C TRP A 209 11.51 34.40 -6.47
N HIS A 210 11.70 34.70 -7.75
CA HIS A 210 10.80 34.20 -8.82
C HIS A 210 10.80 32.67 -8.90
N VAL A 211 11.98 32.05 -8.84
CA VAL A 211 12.11 30.59 -8.86
C VAL A 211 11.50 29.99 -7.60
N LEU A 212 11.72 30.57 -6.42
CA LEU A 212 11.15 30.10 -5.16
C LEU A 212 9.62 30.20 -5.17
N ALA A 213 9.07 31.34 -5.60
CA ALA A 213 7.63 31.53 -5.73
C ALA A 213 7.02 30.50 -6.69
N ALA A 214 7.63 30.30 -7.86
CA ALA A 214 7.18 29.30 -8.83
C ALA A 214 7.20 27.87 -8.26
N LYS A 215 8.22 27.52 -7.46
CA LYS A 215 8.28 26.22 -6.76
C LYS A 215 7.13 26.05 -5.78
N MET A 216 6.84 27.06 -4.96
CA MET A 216 5.75 27.01 -3.98
C MET A 216 4.38 26.94 -4.67
N SER A 217 4.16 27.75 -5.71
CA SER A 217 2.93 27.71 -6.51
C SER A 217 2.73 26.36 -7.19
N PHE A 218 3.80 25.77 -7.72
CA PHE A 218 3.74 24.44 -8.32
C PHE A 218 3.32 23.36 -7.31
N ILE A 219 3.88 23.37 -6.10
CA ILE A 219 3.52 22.40 -5.05
C ILE A 219 2.02 22.50 -4.72
N ILE A 220 1.53 23.72 -4.46
CA ILE A 220 0.11 23.95 -4.15
C ILE A 220 -0.78 23.46 -5.30
N ALA A 221 -0.47 23.84 -6.54
CA ALA A 221 -1.26 23.45 -7.70
C ALA A 221 -1.28 21.93 -7.91
N MET A 222 -0.11 21.28 -7.85
CA MET A 222 0.02 19.84 -8.03
C MET A 222 -0.75 19.06 -6.95
N GLU A 223 -0.64 19.49 -5.69
CA GLU A 223 -1.35 18.89 -4.55
C GLU A 223 -2.88 18.94 -4.74
N HIS A 224 -3.43 20.12 -5.03
CA HIS A 224 -4.88 20.29 -5.20
C HIS A 224 -5.42 19.53 -6.42
N VAL A 225 -4.68 19.51 -7.53
CA VAL A 225 -5.09 18.75 -8.73
C VAL A 225 -5.12 17.26 -8.44
N VAL A 226 -4.09 16.71 -7.79
CA VAL A 226 -4.05 15.28 -7.47
C VAL A 226 -5.14 14.90 -6.47
N PHE A 227 -5.39 15.71 -5.44
CA PHE A 227 -6.48 15.45 -4.50
C PHE A 227 -7.86 15.57 -5.13
N LEU A 228 -8.06 16.51 -6.05
CA LEU A 228 -9.30 16.62 -6.83
C LEU A 228 -9.53 15.34 -7.64
N VAL A 229 -8.50 14.86 -8.37
CA VAL A 229 -8.60 13.62 -9.15
C VAL A 229 -8.88 12.42 -8.23
N LYS A 230 -8.21 12.33 -7.07
CA LYS A 230 -8.47 11.28 -6.07
C LYS A 230 -9.93 11.30 -5.62
N PHE A 231 -10.48 12.47 -5.32
CA PHE A 231 -11.87 12.62 -4.90
C PHE A 231 -12.85 12.19 -6.00
N LEU A 232 -12.58 12.60 -7.26
CA LEU A 232 -13.40 12.19 -8.41
C LEU A 232 -13.37 10.67 -8.62
N LEU A 233 -12.20 10.03 -8.49
CA LEU A 233 -12.09 8.58 -8.60
C LEU A 233 -12.84 7.86 -7.49
N ALA A 234 -12.74 8.35 -6.25
CA ALA A 234 -13.48 7.80 -5.11
C ALA A 234 -15.00 7.97 -5.25
N TRP A 235 -15.46 9.05 -5.89
CA TRP A 235 -16.88 9.25 -6.19
C TRP A 235 -17.37 8.34 -7.34
N MET A 236 -16.52 8.07 -8.33
CA MET A 236 -16.88 7.28 -9.50
C MET A 236 -16.90 5.77 -9.24
N ILE A 237 -16.00 5.26 -8.39
CA ILE A 237 -15.84 3.82 -8.13
C ILE A 237 -16.64 3.43 -6.88
N PRO A 238 -17.69 2.61 -7.00
CA PRO A 238 -18.43 2.14 -5.83
C PRO A 238 -17.58 1.13 -5.03
N ASP A 239 -17.61 1.25 -3.69
CA ASP A 239 -16.82 0.39 -2.78
C ASP A 239 -17.17 -1.11 -2.88
N VAL A 240 -18.42 -1.42 -3.23
CA VAL A 240 -18.90 -2.81 -3.38
C VAL A 240 -19.26 -3.07 -4.85
N PRO A 241 -18.65 -4.09 -5.48
CA PRO A 241 -19.00 -4.44 -6.85
C PRO A 241 -20.44 -4.95 -6.96
N LYS A 242 -21.10 -4.65 -8.08
CA LYS A 242 -22.53 -4.95 -8.32
C LYS A 242 -22.84 -6.45 -8.14
N ASP A 243 -21.99 -7.32 -8.65
CA ASP A 243 -22.18 -8.78 -8.56
C ASP A 243 -22.22 -9.29 -7.12
N VAL A 244 -21.37 -8.74 -6.25
CA VAL A 244 -21.34 -9.09 -4.82
C VAL A 244 -22.57 -8.53 -4.12
N LEU A 245 -22.95 -7.29 -4.43
CA LEU A 245 -24.17 -6.69 -3.89
C LEU A 245 -25.41 -7.52 -4.27
N GLU A 246 -25.49 -8.00 -5.51
CA GLU A 246 -26.55 -8.90 -5.95
C GLU A 246 -26.54 -10.23 -5.22
N ARG A 247 -25.37 -10.85 -5.03
CA ARG A 247 -25.23 -12.10 -4.26
C ARG A 247 -25.70 -11.92 -2.81
N ILE A 248 -25.26 -10.85 -2.15
CA ILE A 248 -25.70 -10.52 -0.78
C ILE A 248 -27.23 -10.32 -0.73
N LYS A 249 -27.79 -9.62 -1.71
CA LYS A 249 -29.25 -9.44 -1.81
C LYS A 249 -29.97 -10.78 -2.01
N ARG A 250 -29.47 -11.65 -2.89
CA ARG A 250 -30.04 -12.99 -3.12
C ARG A 250 -29.99 -13.85 -1.87
N GLU A 251 -28.86 -13.91 -1.17
CA GLU A 251 -28.71 -14.66 0.09
C GLU A 251 -29.66 -14.17 1.18
N LYS A 252 -29.82 -12.84 1.31
CA LYS A 252 -30.78 -12.24 2.25
C LYS A 252 -32.23 -12.60 1.89
N LEU A 253 -32.60 -12.50 0.61
CA LEU A 253 -33.94 -12.85 0.14
C LEU A 253 -34.24 -14.34 0.34
N MET A 254 -33.30 -15.23 0.04
CA MET A 254 -33.46 -16.67 0.27
C MET A 254 -33.63 -16.96 1.76
N THR A 255 -32.84 -16.34 2.63
CA THR A 255 -32.97 -16.49 4.10
C THR A 255 -34.35 -16.04 4.60
N ILE A 256 -34.84 -14.88 4.14
CA ILE A 256 -36.17 -14.36 4.50
C ILE A 256 -37.27 -15.31 4.03
N LYS A 257 -37.17 -15.83 2.80
CA LYS A 257 -38.14 -16.78 2.26
C LYS A 257 -38.19 -18.08 3.07
N ILE A 258 -37.03 -18.66 3.39
CA ILE A 258 -36.92 -19.86 4.21
C ILE A 258 -37.53 -19.65 5.60
N LEU A 259 -37.26 -18.50 6.22
CA LEU A 259 -37.83 -18.16 7.53
C LEU A 259 -39.36 -18.02 7.47
N HIS A 260 -39.89 -17.34 6.46
CA HIS A 260 -41.33 -17.16 6.29
C HIS A 260 -42.05 -18.49 6.02
N ASP A 261 -41.50 -19.32 5.13
CA ASP A 261 -42.04 -20.66 4.83
C ASP A 261 -42.02 -21.55 6.08
N PHE A 262 -40.99 -21.45 6.92
CA PHE A 262 -40.90 -22.14 8.20
C PHE A 262 -41.99 -21.68 9.19
N GLU A 263 -42.19 -20.37 9.34
CA GLU A 263 -43.24 -19.81 10.20
C GLU A 263 -44.65 -20.20 9.72
N LEU A 264 -44.92 -20.13 8.41
CA LEU A 264 -46.18 -20.56 7.82
C LEU A 264 -46.44 -22.04 8.09
N LYS A 265 -45.43 -22.90 7.95
CA LYS A 265 -45.56 -24.33 8.23
C LYS A 265 -45.87 -24.58 9.71
N LYS A 266 -45.20 -23.88 10.62
CA LYS A 266 -45.44 -23.96 12.06
C LYS A 266 -46.86 -23.50 12.44
N LEU A 267 -47.33 -22.39 11.86
CA LEU A 267 -48.70 -21.91 12.08
C LEU A 267 -49.74 -22.92 11.56
N LYS A 268 -49.50 -23.51 10.40
CA LYS A 268 -50.37 -24.55 9.84
C LYS A 268 -50.44 -25.78 10.76
N GLU A 269 -49.30 -26.26 11.26
CA GLU A 269 -49.26 -27.38 12.21
C GLU A 269 -50.05 -27.04 13.48
N ASN A 270 -49.85 -25.87 14.09
CA ASN A 270 -50.61 -25.45 15.27
C ASN A 270 -52.12 -25.36 15.00
N LEU A 271 -52.53 -24.81 13.86
CA LEU A 271 -53.94 -24.75 13.46
C LEU A 271 -54.52 -26.16 13.27
N THR A 272 -53.77 -27.09 12.66
CA THR A 272 -54.24 -28.48 12.48
C THR A 272 -54.35 -29.26 13.78
N VAL A 273 -53.45 -29.01 14.75
CA VAL A 273 -53.55 -29.60 16.09
C VAL A 273 -54.78 -29.04 16.80
N SER A 274 -54.96 -27.72 16.80
CA SER A 274 -56.13 -27.08 17.40
C SER A 274 -57.45 -27.55 16.77
N SER A 275 -57.52 -27.72 15.44
CA SER A 275 -58.72 -28.25 14.79
C SER A 275 -58.99 -29.70 15.16
N ASN A 276 -57.95 -30.53 15.31
CA ASN A 276 -58.10 -31.93 15.72
C ASN A 276 -58.49 -32.06 17.20
N GLU A 277 -58.00 -31.18 18.07
CA GLU A 277 -58.42 -31.10 19.47
C GLU A 277 -59.89 -30.68 19.58
N LEU A 278 -60.29 -29.62 18.85
CA LEU A 278 -61.68 -29.17 18.79
C LEU A 278 -62.61 -30.28 18.29
N ALA A 279 -62.22 -31.01 17.25
CA ALA A 279 -63.00 -32.14 16.73
C ALA A 279 -63.14 -33.28 17.77
N LYS A 280 -62.09 -33.57 18.53
CA LYS A 280 -62.15 -34.56 19.63
C LYS A 280 -63.08 -34.10 20.75
N GLU A 281 -63.04 -32.83 21.14
CA GLU A 281 -63.94 -32.29 22.18
C GLU A 281 -65.41 -32.38 21.76
N VAL A 282 -65.72 -32.03 20.51
CA VAL A 282 -67.09 -32.14 19.94
C VAL A 282 -67.56 -33.60 19.96
N MET A 283 -66.73 -34.54 19.51
CA MET A 283 -67.05 -35.97 19.54
C MET A 283 -67.29 -36.49 20.96
N ILE A 284 -66.52 -36.02 21.95
CA ILE A 284 -66.72 -36.38 23.37
C ILE A 284 -68.05 -35.83 23.89
N GLN A 285 -68.42 -34.59 23.53
CA GLN A 285 -69.71 -34.02 23.92
C GLN A 285 -70.89 -34.75 23.28
N GLU A 286 -70.81 -35.08 22.00
CA GLU A 286 -71.86 -35.86 21.31
C GLU A 286 -72.04 -37.23 21.96
N ASN A 287 -70.95 -37.94 22.25
CA ASN A 287 -71.01 -39.23 22.94
C ASN A 287 -71.62 -39.12 24.35
N LYS A 288 -71.28 -38.06 25.11
CA LYS A 288 -71.92 -37.80 26.42
C LYS A 288 -73.42 -37.50 26.28
N ALA A 289 -73.82 -36.73 25.26
CA ALA A 289 -75.22 -36.41 25.00
C ALA A 289 -76.04 -37.64 24.55
N GLN A 290 -75.44 -38.54 23.76
CA GLN A 290 -76.05 -39.81 23.38
C GLN A 290 -76.19 -40.74 24.58
N LEU A 291 -75.17 -40.84 25.45
CA LEU A 291 -75.22 -41.64 26.67
C LEU A 291 -76.30 -41.13 27.65
N ALA A 292 -76.45 -39.80 27.77
CA ALA A 292 -77.51 -39.21 28.59
C ALA A 292 -78.93 -39.52 28.05
N LYS A 293 -79.09 -39.64 26.73
CA LYS A 293 -80.37 -40.03 26.09
C LYS A 293 -80.69 -41.53 26.21
N SER A 294 -79.69 -42.39 26.38
CA SER A 294 -79.90 -43.84 26.56
C SER A 294 -80.15 -44.28 28.01
N THR A 295 -80.08 -43.34 28.97
CA THR A 295 -80.22 -43.62 30.41
C THR A 295 -81.56 -43.12 30.99
N ILE A 296 -82.52 -42.80 30.11
CA ILE A 296 -83.93 -42.48 30.42
C ILE A 296 -84.80 -43.52 29.70
#